data_AF-A0A7M3XS11-F1
#
_entry.id   AF-A0A7M3XS11-F1
#
_cell.length_a   1.000
_cell.length_b   1.000
_cell.length_c   1.000
_cell.angle_alpha   90.00
_cell.angle_beta   90.00
_cell.angle_gamma   90.00
#
_symmetry.space_group_name_H-M   'P 1'
#
loop_
_entity.id
_entity.type
_entity.pdbx_description
1 polymer ?
#
loop_
_entity_poly.entity_id
_entity_poly.type
_entity_poly.pdbx_seq_one_letter_code
_entity_poly.pdbx_strand_id
1 'polypeptide(L)' 'MEHPLLQSYGPLEGWHILLFIGFVSIGFFTYQVQKATRLVMLGSSDARFDSWSTRISEFISGWLFQKKV' A
#
# COMPACT_ATOMS: atom_id res chain seq x y z
N MET A 1 -32.22 -7.48 -7.46
CA MET A 1 -31.41 -6.24 -7.46
C MET A 1 -30.14 -6.54 -8.23
N GLU A 2 -29.74 -5.69 -9.16
CA GLU A 2 -28.47 -5.88 -9.87
C GLU A 2 -27.28 -5.58 -8.96
N HIS A 3 -26.16 -6.25 -9.21
CA HIS A 3 -24.94 -6.04 -8.44
C HIS A 3 -24.36 -4.65 -8.77
N PRO A 4 -24.03 -3.79 -7.78
CA PRO A 4 -23.61 -2.41 -8.04
C PRO A 4 -22.38 -2.24 -8.94
N LEU A 5 -21.49 -3.24 -8.99
CA LEU A 5 -20.31 -3.23 -9.87
C LEU A 5 -20.65 -3.45 -11.36
N LEU A 6 -21.80 -4.07 -11.65
CA LEU A 6 -22.27 -4.34 -13.00
C LEU A 6 -23.28 -3.27 -13.48
N GLN A 7 -23.66 -2.36 -12.60
CA GLN A 7 -24.55 -1.26 -12.93
C GLN A 7 -23.84 -0.24 -13.83
N SER A 8 -24.52 0.23 -14.86
CA SER A 8 -24.01 1.26 -15.77
C SER A 8 -24.30 2.67 -15.23
N TYR A 9 -23.27 3.53 -15.28
CA TYR A 9 -23.27 4.94 -14.91
C TYR A 9 -22.91 5.80 -16.13
N GLY A 10 -23.65 5.61 -17.23
CA GLY A 10 -23.38 6.27 -18.52
C GLY A 10 -22.44 5.43 -19.38
N PRO A 11 -21.25 5.95 -19.78
CA PRO A 11 -20.29 5.17 -20.56
C PRO A 11 -19.45 4.18 -19.72
N LEU A 12 -19.64 4.15 -18.40
CA LEU A 12 -18.81 3.37 -17.46
C LEU A 12 -19.67 2.43 -16.61
N GLU A 13 -19.16 1.23 -16.35
CA GLU A 13 -19.74 0.29 -15.37
C GLU A 13 -19.15 0.53 -13.97
N GLY A 14 -19.87 0.11 -12.93
CA GLY A 14 -19.47 0.31 -11.52
C GLY A 14 -18.07 -0.19 -11.16
N TRP A 15 -17.56 -1.27 -11.78
CA TRP A 15 -16.21 -1.74 -11.52
C TRP A 15 -15.12 -0.78 -12.04
N HIS A 16 -15.38 0.01 -13.08
CA HIS A 16 -14.44 1.05 -13.54
C HIS A 16 -14.29 2.14 -12.48
N ILE A 17 -15.39 2.52 -11.84
CA ILE A 17 -15.40 3.49 -10.75
C ILE A 17 -14.60 2.94 -9.56
N LEU A 18 -14.79 1.66 -9.23
CA LEU A 18 -14.03 1.00 -8.18
C LEU A 18 -12.51 1.01 -8.48
N LEU A 19 -12.11 0.69 -9.70
CA LEU A 19 -10.70 0.74 -10.10
C LEU A 19 -10.15 2.15 -10.05
N PHE A 20 -10.89 3.15 -10.50
CA PHE A 20 -10.47 4.54 -10.46
C PHE A 20 -10.22 5.01 -9.03
N ILE A 21 -11.20 4.81 -8.14
CA ILE A 21 -11.09 5.21 -6.73
C ILE A 21 -9.98 4.42 -6.04
N GLY A 22 -9.89 3.11 -6.29
CA GLY A 22 -8.85 2.25 -5.74
C GLY A 22 -7.46 2.70 -6.16
N PHE A 23 -7.26 2.99 -7.45
CA PHE A 23 -5.99 3.46 -7.99
C PHE A 23 -5.59 4.82 -7.39
N VAL A 24 -6.50 5.79 -7.36
CA VAL A 24 -6.26 7.11 -6.74
C VAL A 24 -5.90 6.96 -5.26
N SER A 25 -6.63 6.10 -4.53
CA SER A 25 -6.41 5.88 -3.09
C SER A 25 -5.05 5.24 -2.82
N ILE A 26 -4.68 4.20 -3.57
CA ILE A 26 -3.37 3.54 -3.46
C ILE A 26 -2.26 4.53 -3.81
N GLY A 27 -2.40 5.26 -4.91
CA GLY A 27 -1.41 6.27 -5.33
C GLY A 27 -1.18 7.35 -4.28
N PHE A 28 -2.26 7.91 -3.73
CA PHE A 28 -2.19 8.90 -2.66
C PHE A 28 -1.55 8.31 -1.39
N PHE A 29 -1.98 7.12 -0.97
CA PHE A 29 -1.42 6.44 0.19
C PHE A 29 0.09 6.19 0.03
N THR A 30 0.53 5.63 -1.11
CA THR A 30 1.94 5.38 -1.40
C THR A 30 2.75 6.66 -1.40
N TYR A 31 2.25 7.74 -2.04
CA TYR A 31 2.92 9.04 -2.04
C TYR A 31 3.12 9.59 -0.62
N GLN A 32 2.08 9.54 0.21
CA GLN A 32 2.12 10.03 1.59
C GLN A 32 3.05 9.20 2.47
N VAL A 33 3.00 7.87 2.34
CA VAL A 33 3.92 6.96 3.05
C VAL A 33 5.35 7.28 2.66
N GLN A 34 5.67 7.41 1.36
CA GLN A 34 7.02 7.74 0.92
C GLN A 34 7.50 9.10 1.48
N LYS A 35 6.64 10.12 1.46
CA LYS A 35 6.97 11.44 1.99
C LYS A 35 7.22 11.40 3.50
N ALA A 36 6.33 10.80 4.28
CA ALA A 36 6.50 10.65 5.72
C ALA A 36 7.78 9.87 6.06
N THR A 37 8.03 8.80 5.30
CA THR A 37 9.21 7.96 5.42
C THR A 37 10.51 8.74 5.16
N ARG A 38 10.55 9.58 4.12
CA ARG A 38 11.69 10.47 3.84
C ARG A 38 11.91 11.50 4.93
N LEU A 39 10.85 12.08 5.49
CA LEU A 39 10.97 13.05 6.60
C LEU A 39 11.56 12.41 7.85
N VAL A 40 11.18 11.17 8.17
CA VAL A 40 11.78 10.41 9.28
C VAL A 40 13.27 10.17 9.06
N MET A 41 13.70 9.89 7.82
CA MET A 41 15.12 9.71 7.51
C MET A 41 15.95 10.97 7.63
N LEU A 42 15.40 12.14 7.28
CA LEU A 42 16.15 13.40 7.40
C LEU A 42 16.59 13.67 8.85
N GLY A 43 15.85 13.14 9.84
CA GLY A 43 16.23 13.19 11.26
C GLY A 43 17.06 12.01 11.76
N SER A 44 17.44 11.05 10.90
CA SER A 44 18.13 9.81 11.26
C SER A 44 19.49 9.74 10.57
N SER A 45 20.57 9.59 11.34
CA SER A 45 21.92 9.38 10.78
C SER A 45 22.08 8.05 10.03
N ASP A 46 21.17 7.09 10.25
CA ASP A 46 21.20 5.77 9.62
C ASP A 46 20.42 5.70 8.30
N ALA A 47 21.02 5.06 7.31
CA ALA A 47 20.40 4.66 6.05
C ALA A 47 19.43 3.48 6.27
N ARG A 48 18.24 3.78 6.81
CA ARG A 48 17.23 2.77 7.19
C ARG A 48 16.65 1.96 6.02
N PHE A 49 16.89 2.36 4.77
CA PHE A 49 16.38 1.66 3.57
C PHE A 49 17.34 0.67 2.94
N ASP A 50 18.62 0.68 3.28
CA ASP A 50 19.58 -0.28 2.72
C ASP A 50 19.29 -1.72 3.17
N SER A 51 18.54 -1.88 4.27
CA SER A 51 18.12 -3.18 4.84
C SER A 51 16.63 -3.46 4.70
N TRP A 52 15.89 -2.70 3.88
CA TRP A 52 14.43 -2.78 3.84
C TRP A 52 13.94 -4.16 3.39
N SER A 53 14.60 -4.78 2.41
CA SER A 53 14.31 -6.15 1.96
C SER A 53 14.52 -7.17 3.08
N THR A 54 15.63 -7.06 3.82
CA THR A 54 15.93 -7.93 4.97
C THR A 54 14.91 -7.77 6.09
N ARG A 55 14.55 -6.52 6.45
CA ARG A 55 13.57 -6.23 7.51
C ARG A 55 12.16 -6.67 7.13
N ILE A 56 11.76 -6.51 5.87
CA ILE A 56 10.49 -7.03 5.35
C ILE A 56 10.51 -8.56 5.39
N SER A 57 11.61 -9.19 4.97
CA SER A 57 11.75 -10.64 5.06
C SER A 57 11.67 -11.13 6.50
N GLU A 58 12.33 -10.48 7.45
CA GLU A 58 12.26 -10.80 8.88
C GLU A 58 10.87 -10.56 9.46
N PHE A 59 10.20 -9.47 9.07
CA PHE A 59 8.82 -9.21 9.46
C PHE A 59 7.89 -10.29 8.92
N ILE A 60 7.96 -10.61 7.64
CA ILE A 60 7.13 -11.64 7.01
C ILE A 60 7.40 -13.01 7.63
N SER A 61 8.67 -13.41 7.81
CA SER A 61 9.03 -14.66 8.48
C SER A 61 8.64 -14.67 9.96
N GLY A 62 8.77 -13.55 10.67
CA GLY A 62 8.37 -13.44 12.07
C GLY A 62 6.86 -13.52 12.25
N TRP A 63 6.10 -12.92 11.32
CA TRP A 63 4.64 -12.80 11.39
C TRP A 63 3.92 -14.02 10.81
N LEU A 64 4.37 -14.55 9.66
CA LEU A 64 3.80 -15.74 9.02
C LEU A 64 4.36 -17.05 9.58
N PHE A 65 5.64 -17.08 9.94
CA PHE A 65 6.29 -18.30 10.43
C PHE A 65 6.44 -18.35 11.95
N GLN A 66 5.81 -17.40 12.67
CA GLN A 66 5.77 -17.26 14.13
C GLN A 66 7.03 -17.85 14.75
N LYS A 67 8.17 -17.21 14.47
CA LYS A 67 9.51 -17.71 14.84
C LYS A 67 9.45 -18.15 16.30
N LYS A 68 9.48 -19.47 16.55
CA LYS A 68 9.51 -20.00 17.92
C LYS A 68 10.79 -19.46 18.55
N VAL A 69 10.60 -18.58 19.52
CA VAL A 69 11.64 -18.02 20.38
C VAL A 69 12.18 -19.11 21.28
#